data_AF-A0AAF1BQC4-F1
#
_entry.id   AF-A0AAF1BQC4-F1
#
_cell.length_a   1.000
_cell.length_b   1.000
_cell.length_c   1.000
_cell.angle_alpha   90.00
_cell.angle_beta   90.00
_cell.angle_gamma   90.00
#
_symmetry.space_group_name_H-M   'P 1'
#
loop_
_entity.id
_entity.type
_entity.pdbx_description
1 polymer ?
#
loop_
_entity_poly.entity_id
_entity_poly.type
_entity_poly.pdbx_seq_one_letter_code
_entity_poly.pdbx_strand_id
1 'polypeptide(L)'
;MRRWPVLVLAPVLLVALYHLAARDPSGHSTITKYMPLPKPLQHPESVWSSAFGPLPFDPASHHVLIANRPEWHEEVWLWAAGMFAQLGVNHTVFTECDGRNATNSCIRFGLKELSEEVGLWKGDLHPKSGLFAAVNTPLPNGRYADTIFLATEKDDLAWATDQLLDLWHARPAGHKFRVVAVYHEPTGDVEEYAERWGLSGALSFLTLSPHVQTHLENRLRTKAASEEAAWRGIEHIPVRTIVPWFPADEAHLYPGGTAQREAHAVPTRACINGMISPNRRAYGREFQRLQWWLERDASLFGYTKHTNGSYVPDPASPNAPFKLLILGQQDTRYDLPDPGALRAAVEFVHDYDQRALYGIMAGVDVLMLAWDRAYRYLDSQASSSAFTTLETEVPLLITDIIAHSYTFLDSSVSIVRPNALPEMDVIGLFRLFPNATDPAVTVEDLTRAVAHIYLPPYRPEMHAEIAAMLKAGWRRPRAQWRKKKAELERANLDVLRDLLSSPINQWDPDWQGGRG
;
A
#
# COMPACT_ATOMS: atom_id res chain seq x y z
N MET A 1 21.01 67.51 -15.70
CA MET A 1 21.52 66.66 -14.60
C MET A 1 21.10 65.23 -14.89
N ARG A 2 22.04 64.28 -15.08
CA ARG A 2 21.73 62.87 -15.37
C ARG A 2 22.01 62.01 -14.15
N ARG A 3 21.03 61.20 -13.70
CA ARG A 3 21.24 60.16 -12.68
C ARG A 3 21.64 58.85 -13.37
N TRP A 4 22.59 58.12 -12.79
CA TRP A 4 22.92 56.74 -13.14
C TRP A 4 22.26 55.77 -12.12
N PRO A 5 21.97 54.52 -12.49
CA PRO A 5 21.20 53.59 -11.66
C PRO A 5 22.06 52.83 -10.63
N VAL A 6 21.52 52.66 -9.43
CA VAL A 6 22.03 51.75 -8.40
C VAL A 6 21.42 50.37 -8.63
N LEU A 7 22.07 49.51 -9.42
CA LEU A 7 21.55 48.16 -9.71
C LEU A 7 22.60 47.12 -10.18
N VAL A 8 23.75 47.04 -9.50
CA VAL A 8 24.79 46.00 -9.77
C VAL A 8 25.39 45.34 -8.52
N LEU A 9 25.24 45.92 -7.31
CA LEU A 9 25.98 45.44 -6.12
C LEU A 9 25.41 44.19 -5.43
N ALA A 10 24.13 43.85 -5.64
CA ALA A 10 23.51 42.71 -4.95
C ALA A 10 23.98 41.31 -5.43
N PRO A 11 24.12 41.02 -6.74
CA PRO A 11 24.53 39.69 -7.20
C PRO A 11 25.98 39.33 -6.84
N VAL A 12 26.87 40.33 -6.86
CA VAL A 12 28.30 40.13 -6.58
C VAL A 12 28.55 39.77 -5.12
N LEU A 13 27.79 40.37 -4.18
CA LEU A 13 27.90 40.05 -2.75
C LEU A 13 27.45 38.61 -2.46
N LEU A 14 26.38 38.14 -3.11
CA LEU A 14 25.86 36.78 -2.98
C LEU A 14 26.85 35.71 -3.46
N VAL A 15 27.51 35.93 -4.61
CA VAL A 15 28.54 35.01 -5.13
C VAL A 15 29.79 35.00 -4.25
N ALA A 16 30.19 36.15 -3.70
CA ALA A 16 31.32 36.24 -2.77
C ALA A 16 31.06 35.49 -1.45
N LEU A 17 29.84 35.63 -0.89
CA LEU A 17 29.43 34.92 0.32
C LEU A 17 29.31 33.40 0.09
N TYR A 18 28.81 32.98 -1.08
CA TYR A 18 28.74 31.56 -1.46
C TYR A 18 30.13 30.91 -1.53
N HIS A 19 31.12 31.60 -2.11
CA HIS A 19 32.50 31.08 -2.18
C HIS A 19 33.27 31.14 -0.86
N LEU A 20 32.92 32.04 0.06
CA LEU A 20 33.48 32.05 1.41
C LEU A 20 32.91 30.92 2.29
N ALA A 21 31.63 30.57 2.14
CA ALA A 21 31.02 29.44 2.84
C ALA A 21 31.53 28.07 2.35
N ALA A 22 32.05 27.99 1.12
CA ALA A 22 32.53 26.74 0.51
C ALA A 22 34.01 26.39 0.84
N ARG A 23 34.67 27.12 1.76
CA ARG A 23 36.08 26.91 2.13
C ARG A 23 36.31 26.91 3.65
N ASP A 24 35.64 26.01 4.36
CA ASP A 24 36.07 25.57 5.68
C ASP A 24 36.78 24.20 5.59
N PRO A 25 38.10 24.12 5.81
CA PRO A 25 38.84 22.86 5.82
C PRO A 25 38.83 22.16 7.19
N SER A 26 38.13 22.68 8.21
CA SER A 26 38.04 22.07 9.53
C SER A 26 36.94 21.00 9.58
N GLY A 27 37.29 19.80 9.14
CA GLY A 27 36.36 18.66 9.08
C GLY A 27 35.85 18.21 10.46
N HIS A 28 34.62 18.60 10.80
CA HIS A 28 33.76 17.93 11.78
C HIS A 28 32.36 17.82 11.17
N SER A 29 31.99 16.64 10.67
CA SER A 29 30.66 16.40 10.09
C SER A 29 29.61 16.19 11.18
N THR A 30 29.09 17.29 11.74
CA THR A 30 27.84 17.22 12.49
C THR A 30 26.72 16.82 11.54
N ILE A 31 26.25 15.58 11.69
CA ILE A 31 25.11 15.02 10.97
C ILE A 31 23.96 16.04 11.00
N THR A 32 23.51 16.46 9.81
CA THR A 32 22.28 17.24 9.66
C THR A 32 21.10 16.39 10.13
N LYS A 33 20.77 16.53 11.43
CA LYS A 33 19.46 16.14 11.95
C LYS A 33 18.42 16.88 11.12
N TYR A 34 17.62 16.13 10.36
CA TYR A 34 16.46 16.66 9.68
C TYR A 34 15.65 17.49 10.67
N MET A 35 15.44 18.77 10.35
CA MET A 35 14.40 19.52 11.06
C MET A 35 13.08 18.78 10.84
N PRO A 36 12.28 18.53 11.89
CA PRO A 36 10.93 18.04 11.68
C PRO A 36 10.21 19.04 10.79
N LEU A 37 9.52 18.55 9.75
CA LEU A 37 8.64 19.37 8.94
C LEU A 37 7.71 20.16 9.89
N PRO A 38 7.51 21.47 9.66
CA PRO A 38 6.55 22.22 10.46
C PRO A 38 5.21 21.51 10.39
N LYS A 39 4.58 21.26 11.55
CA LYS A 39 3.23 20.70 11.59
C LYS A 39 2.34 21.53 10.66
N PRO A 40 1.50 20.91 9.81
CA PRO A 40 0.60 21.65 8.95
C PRO A 40 -0.20 22.64 9.81
N LEU A 41 -0.33 23.88 9.31
CA LEU A 41 -1.11 24.92 9.97
C LEU A 41 -2.50 24.37 10.24
N GLN A 42 -2.89 24.27 11.51
CA GLN A 42 -4.24 23.90 11.88
C GLN A 42 -5.19 24.95 11.32
N HIS A 43 -6.07 24.53 10.40
CA HIS A 43 -7.05 25.42 9.80
C HIS A 43 -7.96 26.03 10.90
N PRO A 44 -8.39 27.30 10.75
CA PRO A 44 -9.11 28.04 11.80
C PRO A 44 -10.53 27.53 12.11
N GLU A 45 -10.98 26.44 11.49
CA GLU A 45 -12.27 25.79 11.78
C GLU A 45 -12.35 25.25 13.23
N SER A 46 -11.22 25.02 13.89
CA SER A 46 -11.14 24.47 15.26
C SER A 46 -11.79 25.34 16.35
N VAL A 47 -12.10 26.61 16.07
CA VAL A 47 -12.65 27.54 17.07
C VAL A 47 -14.13 27.29 17.33
N TRP A 48 -14.92 26.89 16.33
CA TRP A 48 -16.34 26.59 16.51
C TRP A 48 -16.59 25.14 16.94
N SER A 49 -15.77 24.19 16.49
CA SER A 49 -15.85 22.77 16.87
C SER A 49 -15.38 22.47 18.30
N SER A 50 -14.80 23.45 19.01
CA SER A 50 -14.35 23.27 20.40
C SER A 50 -15.41 23.60 21.46
N ALA A 51 -16.49 24.30 21.07
CA ALA A 51 -17.58 24.68 21.99
C ALA A 51 -18.57 23.53 22.26
N PHE A 52 -18.72 22.62 21.31
CA PHE A 52 -19.49 21.39 21.43
C PHE A 52 -18.56 20.23 21.12
N GLY A 53 -18.30 19.38 22.12
CA GLY A 53 -17.54 18.15 21.89
C GLY A 53 -18.19 17.32 20.77
N PRO A 54 -17.40 16.52 20.01
CA PRO A 54 -17.94 15.75 18.90
C PRO A 54 -19.14 14.92 19.37
N LEU A 55 -20.24 15.00 18.61
CA LEU A 55 -21.42 14.19 18.91
C LEU A 55 -21.02 12.72 18.97
N PRO A 56 -21.55 11.93 19.92
CA PRO A 56 -21.25 10.52 19.99
C PRO A 56 -21.70 9.84 18.69
N PHE A 57 -20.79 9.07 18.09
CA PHE A 57 -21.07 8.29 16.88
C PHE A 57 -22.21 7.30 17.13
N ASP A 58 -23.33 7.48 16.42
CA ASP A 58 -24.47 6.57 16.43
C ASP A 58 -24.48 5.74 15.13
N PRO A 59 -24.01 4.48 15.15
CA PRO A 59 -23.96 3.65 13.96
C PRO A 59 -25.35 3.27 13.43
N ALA A 60 -26.39 3.24 14.27
CA ALA A 60 -27.75 2.96 13.84
C ALA A 60 -28.37 4.14 13.04
N SER A 61 -27.72 5.30 13.08
CA SER A 61 -28.08 6.45 12.25
C SER A 61 -27.57 6.34 10.81
N HIS A 62 -26.54 5.53 10.56
CA HIS A 62 -25.87 5.46 9.26
C HIS A 62 -26.33 4.26 8.41
N HIS A 63 -26.32 4.44 7.09
CA HIS A 63 -26.51 3.33 6.14
C HIS A 63 -25.68 3.55 4.87
N VAL A 64 -24.74 2.64 4.62
CA VAL A 64 -23.77 2.74 3.52
C VAL A 64 -24.19 1.88 2.33
N LEU A 65 -24.24 2.45 1.13
CA LEU A 65 -24.33 1.67 -0.11
C LEU A 65 -22.93 1.48 -0.67
N ILE A 66 -22.45 0.25 -0.76
CA ILE A 66 -21.14 -0.08 -1.33
C ILE A 66 -21.37 -0.48 -2.78
N ALA A 67 -20.64 0.14 -3.73
CA ALA A 67 -20.62 -0.24 -5.13
C ALA A 67 -19.21 -0.65 -5.57
N ASN A 68 -19.10 -1.72 -6.34
CA ASN A 68 -17.82 -2.18 -6.89
C ASN A 68 -17.96 -2.79 -8.30
N ARG A 69 -16.93 -2.61 -9.14
CA ARG A 69 -16.71 -3.41 -10.36
C ARG A 69 -15.86 -4.65 -10.02
N PRO A 70 -16.41 -5.89 -10.11
CA PRO A 70 -15.83 -7.10 -9.53
C PRO A 70 -14.58 -7.65 -10.23
N GLU A 71 -14.00 -6.91 -11.18
CA GLU A 71 -12.73 -7.29 -11.84
C GLU A 71 -11.51 -6.65 -11.16
N TRP A 72 -11.73 -5.81 -10.15
CA TRP A 72 -10.69 -5.12 -9.39
C TRP A 72 -11.12 -4.93 -7.92
N HIS A 73 -10.13 -4.93 -7.03
CA HIS A 73 -10.24 -4.52 -5.63
C HIS A 73 -11.34 -5.23 -4.84
N GLU A 74 -11.62 -6.50 -5.15
CA GLU A 74 -12.63 -7.29 -4.46
C GLU A 74 -12.35 -7.38 -2.94
N GLU A 75 -11.08 -7.48 -2.58
CA GLU A 75 -10.58 -7.47 -1.20
C GLU A 75 -10.89 -6.16 -0.46
N VAL A 76 -10.90 -5.02 -1.15
CA VAL A 76 -11.07 -3.68 -0.56
C VAL A 76 -12.52 -3.44 -0.14
N TRP A 77 -13.48 -3.79 -0.98
CA TRP A 77 -14.90 -3.61 -0.65
C TRP A 77 -15.38 -4.65 0.38
N LEU A 78 -14.89 -5.89 0.31
CA LEU A 78 -15.17 -6.93 1.31
C LEU A 78 -14.64 -6.50 2.69
N TRP A 79 -13.41 -5.97 2.73
CA TRP A 79 -12.84 -5.37 3.93
C TRP A 79 -13.70 -4.21 4.46
N ALA A 80 -14.11 -3.28 3.59
CA ALA A 80 -14.91 -2.12 4.00
C ALA A 80 -16.27 -2.55 4.58
N ALA A 81 -16.94 -3.52 3.94
CA ALA A 81 -18.21 -4.08 4.42
C ALA A 81 -18.07 -4.71 5.82
N GLY A 82 -16.99 -5.45 6.07
CA GLY A 82 -16.69 -6.00 7.39
C GLY A 82 -16.37 -4.94 8.44
N MET A 83 -15.64 -3.87 8.09
CA MET A 83 -15.40 -2.75 9.00
C MET A 83 -16.71 -2.00 9.35
N PHE A 84 -17.62 -1.82 8.40
CA PHE A 84 -18.94 -1.25 8.68
C PHE A 84 -19.76 -2.17 9.60
N ALA A 85 -19.75 -3.48 9.38
CA ALA A 85 -20.38 -4.45 10.29
C ALA A 85 -19.80 -4.37 11.72
N GLN A 86 -18.47 -4.26 11.86
CA GLN A 86 -17.77 -4.11 13.14
C GLN A 86 -18.11 -2.78 13.85
N LEU A 87 -18.36 -1.70 13.08
CA LEU A 87 -18.88 -0.44 13.61
C LEU A 87 -20.38 -0.50 13.97
N GLY A 88 -21.10 -1.57 13.62
CA GLY A 88 -22.55 -1.68 13.78
C GLY A 88 -23.35 -0.90 12.72
N VAL A 89 -22.70 -0.49 11.64
CA VAL A 89 -23.29 0.32 10.56
C VAL A 89 -23.94 -0.58 9.51
N ASN A 90 -25.22 -0.34 9.26
CA ASN A 90 -25.96 -1.04 8.21
C ASN A 90 -25.36 -0.71 6.84
N HIS A 91 -25.28 -1.71 5.96
CA HIS A 91 -24.78 -1.50 4.61
C HIS A 91 -25.45 -2.44 3.60
N THR A 92 -25.36 -2.09 2.32
CA THR A 92 -25.90 -2.87 1.21
C THR A 92 -24.90 -2.87 0.06
N VAL A 93 -24.63 -4.05 -0.52
CA VAL A 93 -23.56 -4.23 -1.52
C VAL A 93 -24.14 -4.38 -2.92
N PHE A 94 -23.64 -3.56 -3.84
CA PHE A 94 -23.99 -3.51 -5.25
C PHE A 94 -22.76 -3.89 -6.08
N THR A 95 -22.88 -4.90 -6.94
CA THR A 95 -21.76 -5.36 -7.75
C THR A 95 -22.18 -5.80 -9.15
N GLU A 96 -21.28 -5.66 -10.11
CA GLU A 96 -21.51 -5.91 -11.54
C GLU A 96 -21.41 -7.41 -11.85
N CYS A 97 -22.28 -8.22 -11.24
CA CYS A 97 -22.41 -9.65 -11.55
C CYS A 97 -23.19 -9.93 -12.85
N ASP A 98 -23.63 -8.88 -13.56
CA ASP A 98 -24.52 -8.97 -14.72
C ASP A 98 -23.91 -9.84 -15.83
N GLY A 99 -24.65 -10.86 -16.27
CA GLY A 99 -24.23 -11.80 -17.31
C GLY A 99 -23.51 -13.07 -16.82
N ARG A 100 -23.24 -13.23 -15.51
CA ARG A 100 -22.82 -14.52 -14.94
C ARG A 100 -24.02 -15.27 -14.36
N ASN A 101 -24.05 -16.61 -14.50
CA ASN A 101 -25.11 -17.44 -13.93
C ASN A 101 -25.17 -17.25 -12.41
N ALA A 102 -26.38 -17.24 -11.83
CA ALA A 102 -26.62 -16.98 -10.40
C ALA A 102 -25.91 -17.93 -9.41
N THR A 103 -25.33 -19.04 -9.90
CA THR A 103 -24.51 -19.98 -9.12
C THR A 103 -23.02 -19.61 -9.03
N ASN A 104 -22.54 -18.72 -9.92
CA ASN A 104 -21.14 -18.32 -9.98
C ASN A 104 -21.03 -16.86 -9.53
N SER A 105 -20.47 -16.67 -8.33
CA SER A 105 -20.09 -15.34 -7.84
C SER A 105 -19.24 -14.59 -8.88
N CYS A 106 -19.51 -13.30 -9.10
CA CYS A 106 -18.64 -12.49 -9.95
C CYS A 106 -17.31 -12.14 -9.26
N ILE A 107 -17.28 -12.22 -7.93
CA ILE A 107 -16.11 -12.07 -7.07
C ILE A 107 -15.15 -13.24 -7.32
N ARG A 108 -13.88 -12.95 -7.65
CA ARG A 108 -12.90 -13.97 -8.04
C ARG A 108 -12.17 -14.53 -6.81
N PHE A 109 -11.27 -15.48 -7.10
CA PHE A 109 -10.32 -16.06 -6.14
C PHE A 109 -10.96 -16.64 -4.86
N GLY A 110 -12.24 -17.04 -4.88
CA GLY A 110 -12.94 -17.57 -3.72
C GLY A 110 -13.08 -16.57 -2.55
N LEU A 111 -12.91 -15.26 -2.80
CA LEU A 111 -12.88 -14.24 -1.76
C LEU A 111 -14.23 -14.10 -1.03
N LYS A 112 -15.36 -14.34 -1.71
CA LYS A 112 -16.69 -14.30 -1.07
C LYS A 112 -16.84 -15.43 -0.06
N GLU A 113 -16.54 -16.66 -0.49
CA GLU A 113 -16.64 -17.87 0.32
C GLU A 113 -15.68 -17.80 1.52
N LEU A 114 -14.48 -17.25 1.32
CA LEU A 114 -13.52 -17.02 2.39
C LEU A 114 -13.98 -15.90 3.35
N SER A 115 -14.59 -14.83 2.84
CA SER A 115 -15.11 -13.72 3.67
C SER A 115 -16.20 -14.18 4.63
N GLU A 116 -17.09 -15.06 4.16
CA GLU A 116 -18.13 -15.67 4.99
C GLU A 116 -17.54 -16.60 6.05
N GLU A 117 -16.48 -17.34 5.73
CA GLU A 117 -15.83 -18.29 6.65
C GLU A 117 -15.04 -17.57 7.76
N VAL A 118 -14.26 -16.54 7.42
CA VAL A 118 -13.51 -15.75 8.42
C VAL A 118 -14.41 -14.75 9.17
N GLY A 119 -15.71 -14.71 8.87
CA GLY A 119 -16.68 -13.82 9.50
C GLY A 119 -16.50 -12.34 9.15
N LEU A 120 -15.78 -12.01 8.08
CA LEU A 120 -15.55 -10.63 7.63
C LEU A 120 -16.85 -10.05 7.07
N TRP A 121 -17.50 -10.75 6.13
CA TRP A 121 -18.75 -10.30 5.54
C TRP A 121 -19.64 -11.46 5.14
N LYS A 122 -20.94 -11.29 5.35
CA LYS A 122 -21.98 -12.21 4.89
C LYS A 122 -23.23 -11.40 4.56
N GLY A 123 -23.63 -11.40 3.29
CA GLY A 123 -24.82 -10.70 2.83
C GLY A 123 -25.15 -11.03 1.38
N ASP A 124 -26.23 -10.43 0.89
CA ASP A 124 -26.66 -10.54 -0.49
C ASP A 124 -25.88 -9.57 -1.39
N LEU A 125 -25.63 -10.00 -2.63
CA LEU A 125 -25.04 -9.17 -3.69
C LEU A 125 -26.17 -8.66 -4.59
N HIS A 126 -26.40 -7.35 -4.61
CA HIS A 126 -27.37 -6.73 -5.49
C HIS A 126 -26.74 -6.36 -6.84
N PRO A 127 -27.49 -6.39 -7.96
CA PRO A 127 -27.00 -5.91 -9.25
C PRO A 127 -26.59 -4.44 -9.18
N LYS A 128 -25.42 -4.08 -9.72
CA LYS A 128 -24.86 -2.71 -9.67
C LYS A 128 -25.82 -1.64 -10.20
N SER A 129 -26.58 -1.98 -11.24
CA SER A 129 -27.65 -1.14 -11.81
C SER A 129 -28.76 -0.75 -10.81
N GLY A 130 -28.96 -1.53 -9.73
CA GLY A 130 -29.92 -1.25 -8.67
C GLY A 130 -29.50 -0.14 -7.69
N LEU A 131 -28.22 0.29 -7.70
CA LEU A 131 -27.68 1.29 -6.76
C LEU A 131 -28.52 2.57 -6.74
N PHE A 132 -28.79 3.15 -7.91
CA PHE A 132 -29.47 4.45 -8.04
C PHE A 132 -30.91 4.43 -7.54
N ALA A 133 -31.60 3.29 -7.65
CA ALA A 133 -32.93 3.10 -7.07
C ALA A 133 -32.85 2.98 -5.54
N ALA A 134 -31.86 2.24 -5.03
CA ALA A 134 -31.64 2.08 -3.60
C ALA A 134 -31.28 3.40 -2.90
N VAL A 135 -30.55 4.31 -3.58
CA VAL A 135 -30.27 5.67 -3.08
C VAL A 135 -31.57 6.37 -2.66
N ASN A 136 -32.60 6.41 -3.49
CA ASN A 136 -33.87 7.09 -3.14
C ASN A 136 -34.95 6.17 -2.57
N THR A 137 -34.59 4.96 -2.12
CA THR A 137 -35.51 4.07 -1.40
C THR A 137 -35.43 4.35 0.10
N PRO A 138 -36.55 4.69 0.78
CA PRO A 138 -36.58 4.78 2.23
C PRO A 138 -36.29 3.42 2.88
N LEU A 139 -35.41 3.43 3.88
CA LEU A 139 -35.11 2.30 4.75
C LEU A 139 -36.29 2.02 5.69
N PRO A 140 -36.36 0.83 6.34
CA PRO A 140 -37.46 0.49 7.26
C PRO A 140 -37.65 1.45 8.44
N ASN A 141 -36.63 2.23 8.80
CA ASN A 141 -36.68 3.27 9.83
C ASN A 141 -37.09 4.66 9.30
N GLY A 142 -37.49 4.76 8.02
CA GLY A 142 -37.87 6.00 7.34
C GLY A 142 -36.71 6.91 6.91
N ARG A 143 -35.45 6.52 7.18
CA ARG A 143 -34.25 7.25 6.72
C ARG A 143 -33.89 6.84 5.29
N TYR A 144 -32.93 7.53 4.70
CA TYR A 144 -32.29 7.14 3.44
C TYR A 144 -30.83 6.75 3.72
N ALA A 145 -30.20 6.03 2.79
CA ALA A 145 -28.75 5.87 2.83
C ALA A 145 -28.04 7.23 2.75
N ASP A 146 -27.06 7.45 3.61
CA ASP A 146 -26.35 8.72 3.81
C ASP A 146 -24.92 8.69 3.27
N THR A 147 -24.40 7.52 2.92
CA THR A 147 -23.06 7.33 2.36
C THR A 147 -23.09 6.35 1.20
N ILE A 148 -22.42 6.69 0.10
CA ILE A 148 -22.19 5.81 -1.05
C ILE A 148 -20.68 5.61 -1.18
N PHE A 149 -20.23 4.35 -1.17
CA PHE A 149 -18.84 3.96 -1.13
C PHE A 149 -18.48 3.26 -2.45
N LEU A 150 -17.69 3.93 -3.29
CA LEU A 150 -17.27 3.50 -4.62
C LEU A 150 -15.86 2.88 -4.53
N ALA A 151 -15.77 1.56 -4.63
CA ALA A 151 -14.55 0.83 -4.33
C ALA A 151 -13.60 0.66 -5.54
N THR A 152 -14.09 0.73 -6.78
CA THR A 152 -13.25 0.76 -8.00
C THR A 152 -13.04 2.18 -8.52
N GLU A 153 -12.33 3.01 -7.75
CA GLU A 153 -11.60 4.20 -8.22
C GLU A 153 -12.30 5.07 -9.29
N LYS A 154 -11.65 5.21 -10.45
CA LYS A 154 -12.06 5.92 -11.65
C LYS A 154 -13.24 5.26 -12.37
N ASP A 155 -13.36 3.94 -12.34
CA ASP A 155 -14.39 3.21 -13.10
C ASP A 155 -15.77 3.45 -12.45
N ASP A 156 -15.86 3.28 -11.13
CA ASP A 156 -17.10 3.50 -10.40
C ASP A 156 -17.43 5.00 -10.28
N LEU A 157 -16.44 5.87 -10.08
CA LEU A 157 -16.68 7.32 -10.01
C LEU A 157 -17.08 7.92 -11.36
N ALA A 158 -16.47 7.50 -12.46
CA ALA A 158 -16.85 7.93 -13.81
C ALA A 158 -18.27 7.45 -14.16
N TRP A 159 -18.58 6.17 -13.86
CA TRP A 159 -19.91 5.61 -14.09
C TRP A 159 -21.01 6.28 -13.26
N ALA A 160 -20.73 6.61 -12.00
CA ALA A 160 -21.76 7.06 -11.06
C ALA A 160 -21.97 8.58 -11.00
N THR A 161 -20.98 9.41 -11.38
CA THR A 161 -20.97 10.85 -11.04
C THR A 161 -22.23 11.59 -11.49
N ASP A 162 -22.61 11.50 -12.77
CA ASP A 162 -23.76 12.22 -13.33
C ASP A 162 -25.05 11.92 -12.57
N GLN A 163 -25.38 10.63 -12.47
CA GLN A 163 -26.63 10.17 -11.89
C GLN A 163 -26.65 10.35 -10.36
N LEU A 164 -25.51 10.24 -9.66
CA LEU A 164 -25.43 10.55 -8.24
C LEU A 164 -25.53 12.05 -7.97
N LEU A 165 -24.99 12.93 -8.82
CA LEU A 165 -25.17 14.37 -8.68
C LEU A 165 -26.65 14.76 -8.84
N ASP A 166 -27.34 14.24 -9.86
CA ASP A 166 -28.77 14.49 -10.07
C ASP A 166 -29.61 14.03 -8.86
N LEU A 167 -29.37 12.82 -8.36
CA LEU A 167 -30.02 12.29 -7.16
C LEU A 167 -29.68 13.13 -5.92
N TRP A 168 -28.43 13.58 -5.77
CA TRP A 168 -28.00 14.44 -4.69
C TRP A 168 -28.73 15.78 -4.72
N HIS A 169 -28.80 16.45 -5.88
CA HIS A 169 -29.52 17.70 -6.06
C HIS A 169 -31.02 17.55 -5.75
N ALA A 170 -31.65 16.49 -6.24
CA ALA A 170 -33.07 16.23 -6.04
C ALA A 170 -33.47 15.91 -4.59
N ARG A 171 -32.58 15.34 -3.76
CA ARG A 171 -32.89 15.06 -2.35
C ARG A 171 -33.02 16.36 -1.52
N PRO A 172 -33.95 16.45 -0.54
CA PRO A 172 -34.03 17.57 0.40
C PRO A 172 -32.73 17.77 1.20
N ALA A 173 -32.50 19.00 1.69
CA ALA A 173 -31.26 19.38 2.38
C ALA A 173 -30.93 18.50 3.62
N GLY A 174 -31.94 18.08 4.39
CA GLY A 174 -31.79 17.17 5.54
C GLY A 174 -31.62 15.69 5.19
N HIS A 175 -31.58 15.35 3.89
CA HIS A 175 -31.45 13.98 3.39
C HIS A 175 -30.34 13.83 2.34
N LYS A 176 -29.42 14.79 2.21
CA LYS A 176 -28.23 14.64 1.34
C LYS A 176 -27.38 13.43 1.76
N PHE A 177 -26.54 12.96 0.85
CA PHE A 177 -25.60 11.85 1.09
C PHE A 177 -24.18 12.24 0.70
N ARG A 178 -23.20 11.51 1.22
CA ARG A 178 -21.78 11.57 0.88
C ARG A 178 -21.45 10.54 -0.21
N VAL A 179 -20.55 10.88 -1.12
CA VAL A 179 -19.89 9.95 -2.03
C VAL A 179 -18.44 9.79 -1.59
N VAL A 180 -17.99 8.54 -1.44
CA VAL A 180 -16.64 8.18 -1.04
C VAL A 180 -16.02 7.37 -2.17
N ALA A 181 -15.00 7.92 -2.84
CA ALA A 181 -14.26 7.18 -3.86
C ALA A 181 -12.93 6.68 -3.28
N VAL A 182 -12.66 5.38 -3.39
CA VAL A 182 -11.42 4.74 -2.92
C VAL A 182 -10.40 4.70 -4.05
N TYR A 183 -9.14 5.05 -3.77
CA TYR A 183 -8.03 5.06 -4.74
C TYR A 183 -6.77 4.33 -4.25
N HIS A 184 -6.33 3.34 -5.02
CA HIS A 184 -4.97 2.78 -4.98
C HIS A 184 -4.01 3.54 -5.91
N GLU A 185 -4.46 4.07 -7.05
CA GLU A 185 -3.70 4.84 -8.05
C GLU A 185 -4.61 5.95 -8.63
N PRO A 186 -4.62 7.18 -8.07
CA PRO A 186 -5.34 8.33 -8.66
C PRO A 186 -4.84 8.55 -10.09
N THR A 187 -5.65 8.11 -11.06
CA THR A 187 -5.44 8.16 -12.50
C THR A 187 -6.73 8.53 -13.22
N GLY A 188 -6.61 8.95 -14.47
CA GLY A 188 -7.74 9.52 -15.21
C GLY A 188 -8.17 10.86 -14.60
N ASP A 189 -9.44 11.18 -14.82
CA ASP A 189 -10.02 12.53 -14.73
C ASP A 189 -10.52 12.86 -13.32
N VAL A 190 -9.79 12.43 -12.28
CA VAL A 190 -10.18 12.61 -10.87
C VAL A 190 -10.41 14.09 -10.51
N GLU A 191 -9.66 15.02 -11.11
CA GLU A 191 -9.87 16.46 -10.95
C GLU A 191 -11.16 16.96 -11.63
N GLU A 192 -11.58 16.37 -12.75
CA GLU A 192 -12.84 16.74 -13.41
C GLU A 192 -14.03 16.31 -12.54
N TYR A 193 -14.01 15.07 -12.02
CA TYR A 193 -15.02 14.62 -11.06
C TYR A 193 -14.98 15.48 -9.78
N ALA A 194 -13.80 15.84 -9.27
CA ALA A 194 -13.65 16.74 -8.13
C ALA A 194 -14.26 18.13 -8.40
N GLU A 195 -14.05 18.73 -9.56
CA GLU A 195 -14.68 20.00 -9.95
C GLU A 195 -16.21 19.90 -10.00
N ARG A 196 -16.74 18.79 -10.52
CA ARG A 196 -18.19 18.58 -10.61
C ARG A 196 -18.84 18.40 -9.24
N TRP A 197 -18.14 17.78 -8.28
CA TRP A 197 -18.64 17.59 -6.92
C TRP A 197 -18.30 18.73 -5.95
N GLY A 198 -17.30 19.58 -6.19
CA GLY A 198 -16.72 20.50 -5.20
C GLY A 198 -17.74 21.31 -4.40
N LEU A 199 -18.69 21.96 -5.08
CA LEU A 199 -19.72 22.80 -4.47
C LEU A 199 -20.71 22.05 -3.56
N SER A 200 -20.85 20.73 -3.72
CA SER A 200 -21.79 19.94 -2.92
C SER A 200 -21.31 19.71 -1.48
N GLY A 201 -19.99 19.81 -1.22
CA GLY A 201 -19.36 19.34 0.01
C GLY A 201 -19.52 17.83 0.28
N ALA A 202 -19.99 17.07 -0.72
CA ALA A 202 -20.44 15.69 -0.55
C ALA A 202 -19.43 14.63 -1.01
N LEU A 203 -18.42 15.00 -1.81
CA LEU A 203 -17.37 14.06 -2.20
C LEU A 203 -16.30 13.94 -1.10
N SER A 204 -15.74 12.75 -0.96
CA SER A 204 -14.55 12.48 -0.16
C SER A 204 -13.75 11.37 -0.82
N PHE A 205 -12.43 11.40 -0.64
CA PHE A 205 -11.53 10.37 -1.14
C PHE A 205 -10.95 9.56 0.02
N LEU A 206 -10.92 8.24 -0.17
CA LEU A 206 -10.06 7.36 0.60
C LEU A 206 -8.92 6.91 -0.30
N THR A 207 -7.72 6.79 0.24
CA THR A 207 -6.59 6.16 -0.47
C THR A 207 -6.06 4.98 0.31
N LEU A 208 -5.40 4.05 -0.37
CA LEU A 208 -4.89 2.82 0.27
C LEU A 208 -3.52 3.00 0.96
N SER A 209 -2.86 4.16 0.80
CA SER A 209 -1.54 4.40 1.42
C SER A 209 -1.21 5.90 1.52
N PRO A 210 -0.44 6.37 2.53
CA PRO A 210 -0.24 7.81 2.77
C PRO A 210 0.45 8.59 1.63
N HIS A 211 1.37 7.95 0.89
CA HIS A 211 1.98 8.58 -0.28
C HIS A 211 0.94 8.83 -1.40
N VAL A 212 -0.04 7.93 -1.57
CA VAL A 212 -1.14 8.07 -2.52
C VAL A 212 -2.07 9.22 -2.11
N GLN A 213 -2.37 9.36 -0.80
CA GLN A 213 -3.06 10.54 -0.26
C GLN A 213 -2.31 11.82 -0.62
N THR A 214 -1.01 11.89 -0.30
CA THR A 214 -0.18 13.08 -0.57
C THR A 214 -0.17 13.45 -2.05
N HIS A 215 -0.13 12.45 -2.94
CA HIS A 215 -0.19 12.65 -4.37
C HIS A 215 -1.54 13.21 -4.84
N LEU A 216 -2.65 12.63 -4.37
CA LEU A 216 -3.99 13.09 -4.72
C LEU A 216 -4.25 14.51 -4.19
N GLU A 217 -3.88 14.81 -2.95
CA GLU A 217 -3.93 16.16 -2.38
C GLU A 217 -3.11 17.16 -3.22
N ASN A 218 -1.93 16.76 -3.69
CA ASN A 218 -1.12 17.60 -4.57
C ASN A 218 -1.76 17.81 -5.95
N ARG A 219 -2.40 16.79 -6.53
CA ARG A 219 -3.17 16.92 -7.80
C ARG A 219 -4.32 17.92 -7.64
N LEU A 220 -5.15 17.74 -6.62
CA LEU A 220 -6.28 18.64 -6.31
C LEU A 220 -5.79 20.09 -6.08
N ARG A 221 -4.75 20.28 -5.27
CA ARG A 221 -4.13 21.61 -5.03
C ARG A 221 -3.55 22.24 -6.29
N THR A 222 -2.92 21.44 -7.16
CA THR A 222 -2.36 21.94 -8.42
C THR A 222 -3.46 22.42 -9.36
N LYS A 223 -4.56 21.66 -9.45
CA LYS A 223 -5.72 22.04 -10.25
C LYS A 223 -6.44 23.27 -9.69
N ALA A 224 -6.57 23.38 -8.36
CA ALA A 224 -7.10 24.55 -7.65
C ALA A 224 -6.30 25.85 -7.85
N ALA A 225 -5.11 25.79 -8.47
CA ALA A 225 -4.41 27.00 -8.91
C ALA A 225 -5.09 27.69 -10.11
N SER A 226 -6.04 27.02 -10.79
CA SER A 226 -6.91 27.65 -11.78
C SER A 226 -8.12 28.33 -11.12
N GLU A 227 -8.54 29.49 -11.64
CA GLU A 227 -9.67 30.25 -11.11
C GLU A 227 -10.94 29.39 -11.03
N GLU A 228 -11.23 28.60 -12.07
CA GLU A 228 -12.42 27.74 -12.13
C GLU A 228 -12.45 26.66 -11.03
N ALA A 229 -11.31 26.04 -10.73
CA ALA A 229 -11.22 25.01 -9.70
C ALA A 229 -11.21 25.62 -8.29
N ALA A 230 -10.58 26.79 -8.11
CA ALA A 230 -10.48 27.49 -6.84
C ALA A 230 -11.85 27.88 -6.27
N TRP A 231 -12.75 28.44 -7.09
CA TRP A 231 -14.09 28.83 -6.60
C TRP A 231 -14.97 27.62 -6.27
N ARG A 232 -14.66 26.44 -6.81
CA ARG A 232 -15.30 25.15 -6.48
C ARG A 232 -14.72 24.50 -5.22
N GLY A 233 -13.62 25.02 -4.66
CA GLY A 233 -12.99 24.55 -3.42
C GLY A 233 -12.46 23.11 -3.47
N ILE A 234 -12.00 22.64 -4.63
CA ILE A 234 -11.63 21.22 -4.82
C ILE A 234 -10.43 20.79 -3.95
N GLU A 235 -9.58 21.72 -3.53
CA GLU A 235 -8.47 21.50 -2.61
C GLU A 235 -8.93 21.23 -1.17
N HIS A 236 -10.20 21.48 -0.87
CA HIS A 236 -10.84 21.22 0.42
C HIS A 236 -11.61 19.89 0.44
N ILE A 237 -11.68 19.16 -0.68
CA ILE A 237 -12.29 17.82 -0.71
C ILE A 237 -11.47 16.89 0.20
N PRO A 238 -12.05 16.28 1.24
CA PRO A 238 -11.28 15.50 2.19
C PRO A 238 -10.65 14.26 1.55
N VAL A 239 -9.32 14.15 1.65
CA VAL A 239 -8.57 12.93 1.35
C VAL A 239 -8.12 12.30 2.67
N ARG A 240 -8.40 11.01 2.87
CA ARG A 240 -7.93 10.24 4.04
C ARG A 240 -7.27 8.94 3.58
N THR A 241 -6.44 8.34 4.43
CA THR A 241 -5.84 7.01 4.16
C THR A 241 -6.54 5.94 4.98
N ILE A 242 -6.82 4.80 4.36
CA ILE A 242 -7.08 3.51 5.00
C ILE A 242 -6.00 2.52 4.55
N VAL A 243 -5.75 1.49 5.36
CA VAL A 243 -4.86 0.38 5.02
C VAL A 243 -5.70 -0.90 5.09
N PRO A 244 -6.41 -1.29 4.01
CA PRO A 244 -7.20 -2.52 4.01
C PRO A 244 -6.28 -3.74 3.91
N TRP A 245 -6.63 -4.82 4.62
CA TRP A 245 -6.04 -6.13 4.38
C TRP A 245 -7.12 -7.19 4.61
N PHE A 246 -7.11 -8.25 3.81
CA PHE A 246 -8.05 -9.33 4.02
C PHE A 246 -7.59 -10.19 5.21
N PRO A 247 -8.41 -10.40 6.25
CA PRO A 247 -8.03 -11.23 7.39
C PRO A 247 -7.96 -12.70 6.98
N ALA A 248 -6.77 -13.29 7.15
CA ALA A 248 -6.59 -14.73 7.13
C ALA A 248 -6.70 -15.27 8.56
N ASP A 249 -7.55 -16.28 8.77
CA ASP A 249 -7.60 -16.99 10.05
C ASP A 249 -6.29 -17.74 10.34
N GLU A 250 -5.95 -17.97 11.62
CA GLU A 250 -4.75 -18.70 12.02
C GLU A 250 -4.73 -20.12 11.43
N ALA A 251 -5.88 -20.77 11.19
CA ALA A 251 -5.93 -22.08 10.53
C ALA A 251 -5.46 -22.04 9.06
N HIS A 252 -5.65 -20.91 8.37
CA HIS A 252 -5.20 -20.70 6.98
C HIS A 252 -3.74 -20.24 6.90
N LEU A 253 -3.27 -19.46 7.87
CA LEU A 253 -1.87 -19.01 7.94
C LEU A 253 -0.93 -20.08 8.51
N TYR A 254 -1.46 -21.00 9.32
CA TYR A 254 -0.69 -22.02 10.02
C TYR A 254 -1.36 -23.42 9.92
N PRO A 255 -1.68 -23.92 8.70
CA PRO A 255 -2.25 -25.25 8.53
C PRO A 255 -1.31 -26.30 9.13
N GLY A 256 -1.87 -27.19 9.98
CA GLY A 256 -1.15 -28.05 10.93
C GLY A 256 -0.28 -29.16 10.32
N GLY A 257 0.68 -28.81 9.48
CA GLY A 257 1.58 -29.72 8.77
C GLY A 257 2.59 -29.03 7.85
N THR A 258 2.46 -27.73 7.54
CA THR A 258 3.56 -26.99 6.90
C THR A 258 4.68 -26.75 7.90
N ALA A 259 5.93 -26.84 7.44
CA ALA A 259 7.07 -26.43 8.24
C ALA A 259 6.96 -24.92 8.49
N GLN A 260 6.62 -24.55 9.73
CA GLN A 260 6.44 -23.15 10.09
C GLN A 260 7.77 -22.42 9.90
N ARG A 261 7.74 -21.17 9.41
CA ARG A 261 8.90 -20.27 9.22
C ARG A 261 9.90 -20.28 10.39
N GLU A 262 9.38 -20.49 11.60
CA GLU A 262 10.11 -20.61 12.87
C GLU A 262 11.11 -21.79 12.90
N ALA A 263 10.91 -22.84 12.11
CA ALA A 263 11.77 -24.04 12.06
C ALA A 263 13.00 -23.93 11.13
N HIS A 264 12.95 -23.16 10.04
CA HIS A 264 13.88 -23.30 8.88
C HIS A 264 15.35 -22.89 9.05
N ALA A 265 15.74 -22.27 10.17
CA ALA A 265 16.98 -21.50 10.37
C ALA A 265 17.20 -20.36 9.35
N VAL A 266 17.61 -20.69 8.12
CA VAL A 266 17.80 -19.75 6.99
C VAL A 266 16.54 -19.62 6.13
N PRO A 267 16.38 -18.56 5.30
CA PRO A 267 15.29 -18.50 4.34
C PRO A 267 15.43 -19.60 3.27
N THR A 268 14.39 -20.41 3.13
CA THR A 268 14.27 -21.50 2.15
C THR A 268 13.34 -21.14 1.00
N ARG A 269 12.32 -20.31 1.23
CA ARG A 269 11.33 -19.94 0.21
C ARG A 269 11.13 -18.42 0.19
N ALA A 270 11.50 -17.78 -0.91
CA ALA A 270 11.17 -16.39 -1.18
C ALA A 270 10.04 -16.29 -2.22
N CYS A 271 9.27 -15.21 -2.20
CA CYS A 271 8.13 -15.02 -3.10
C CYS A 271 8.16 -13.63 -3.76
N ILE A 272 7.84 -13.54 -5.05
CA ILE A 272 7.42 -12.30 -5.71
C ILE A 272 5.93 -12.45 -6.03
N ASN A 273 5.07 -11.70 -5.31
CA ASN A 273 3.61 -11.75 -5.48
C ASN A 273 3.09 -10.58 -6.33
N GLY A 274 2.16 -10.87 -7.25
CA GLY A 274 1.42 -9.91 -8.07
C GLY A 274 1.40 -10.28 -9.55
N MET A 275 0.68 -9.50 -10.37
CA MET A 275 0.61 -9.67 -11.83
C MET A 275 2.01 -9.94 -12.44
N ILE A 276 2.18 -11.11 -13.07
CA ILE A 276 3.46 -11.56 -13.61
C ILE A 276 3.72 -10.80 -14.91
N SER A 277 4.42 -9.68 -14.80
CA SER A 277 4.65 -8.72 -15.88
C SER A 277 6.09 -8.19 -15.82
N PRO A 278 6.94 -8.45 -16.82
CA PRO A 278 8.34 -8.00 -16.82
C PRO A 278 8.47 -6.47 -16.86
N ASN A 279 7.42 -5.74 -17.25
CA ASN A 279 7.37 -4.29 -17.21
C ASN A 279 7.01 -3.70 -15.82
N ARG A 280 6.63 -4.54 -14.85
CA ARG A 280 6.35 -4.15 -13.45
C ARG A 280 7.35 -4.74 -12.45
N ARG A 281 8.08 -5.77 -12.87
CA ARG A 281 8.93 -6.61 -12.01
C ARG A 281 10.21 -7.01 -12.75
N ALA A 282 11.36 -6.73 -12.15
CA ALA A 282 12.67 -6.91 -12.73
C ALA A 282 13.19 -8.36 -12.60
N TYR A 283 12.40 -9.35 -13.03
CA TYR A 283 12.71 -10.77 -12.87
C TYR A 283 14.12 -11.14 -13.35
N GLY A 284 14.56 -10.62 -14.50
CA GLY A 284 15.90 -10.89 -15.04
C GLY A 284 17.04 -10.45 -14.11
N ARG A 285 16.86 -9.36 -13.34
CA ARG A 285 17.83 -8.91 -12.33
C ARG A 285 17.88 -9.88 -11.16
N GLU A 286 16.73 -10.26 -10.62
CA GLU A 286 16.68 -11.17 -9.47
C GLU A 286 17.16 -12.58 -9.85
N PHE A 287 16.84 -13.07 -11.06
CA PHE A 287 17.40 -14.30 -11.62
C PHE A 287 18.93 -14.21 -11.77
N GLN A 288 19.47 -13.13 -12.33
CA GLN A 288 20.91 -12.92 -12.45
C GLN A 288 21.62 -12.92 -11.08
N ARG A 289 21.02 -12.31 -10.04
CA ARG A 289 21.56 -12.34 -8.68
C ARG A 289 21.49 -13.75 -8.07
N LEU A 290 20.39 -14.48 -8.23
CA LEU A 290 20.28 -15.87 -7.79
C LEU A 290 21.31 -16.78 -8.48
N GLN A 291 21.53 -16.61 -9.78
CA GLN A 291 22.58 -17.32 -10.52
C GLN A 291 23.97 -17.00 -9.96
N TRP A 292 24.28 -15.72 -9.71
CA TRP A 292 25.57 -15.32 -9.13
C TRP A 292 25.86 -16.01 -7.80
N TRP A 293 24.86 -16.14 -6.92
CA TRP A 293 24.99 -16.88 -5.67
C TRP A 293 25.23 -18.38 -5.88
N LEU A 294 24.46 -19.01 -6.78
CA LEU A 294 24.62 -20.43 -7.12
C LEU A 294 25.93 -20.75 -7.85
N GLU A 295 26.52 -19.79 -8.57
CA GLU A 295 27.85 -19.90 -9.17
C GLU A 295 28.98 -19.75 -8.16
N ARG A 296 28.76 -18.96 -7.10
CA ARG A 296 29.69 -18.78 -5.98
C ARG A 296 29.72 -20.02 -5.07
N ASP A 297 28.55 -20.49 -4.65
CA ASP A 297 28.36 -21.67 -3.81
C ASP A 297 26.93 -22.21 -3.98
N ALA A 298 26.78 -23.28 -4.77
CA ALA A 298 25.49 -23.92 -4.97
C ALA A 298 24.98 -24.63 -3.70
N SER A 299 25.89 -25.15 -2.87
CA SER A 299 25.56 -25.91 -1.65
C SER A 299 24.93 -25.03 -0.58
N LEU A 300 25.32 -23.74 -0.52
CA LEU A 300 24.66 -22.70 0.27
C LEU A 300 23.16 -22.62 -0.01
N PHE A 301 22.75 -22.84 -1.26
CA PHE A 301 21.36 -22.81 -1.71
C PHE A 301 20.69 -24.20 -1.76
N GLY A 302 21.39 -25.27 -1.39
CA GLY A 302 20.88 -26.64 -1.43
C GLY A 302 20.88 -27.27 -2.83
N TYR A 303 21.79 -26.83 -3.70
CA TYR A 303 21.92 -27.30 -5.08
C TYR A 303 23.33 -27.81 -5.39
N THR A 304 23.44 -28.61 -6.44
CA THR A 304 24.71 -28.91 -7.13
C THR A 304 24.61 -28.56 -8.61
N LYS A 305 25.73 -28.21 -9.24
CA LYS A 305 25.79 -27.77 -10.65
C LYS A 305 26.15 -28.94 -11.57
N HIS A 306 25.26 -29.25 -12.51
CA HIS A 306 25.49 -30.29 -13.52
C HIS A 306 26.43 -29.81 -14.63
N THR A 307 26.98 -30.78 -15.38
CA THR A 307 27.89 -30.55 -16.52
C THR A 307 27.28 -29.75 -17.67
N ASN A 308 25.95 -29.76 -17.81
CA ASN A 308 25.19 -28.94 -18.75
C ASN A 308 24.95 -27.49 -18.26
N GLY A 309 25.47 -27.12 -17.07
CA GLY A 309 25.30 -25.81 -16.45
C GLY A 309 24.01 -25.62 -15.64
N SER A 310 23.06 -26.57 -15.67
CA SER A 310 21.84 -26.48 -14.84
C SER A 310 22.11 -26.84 -13.37
N TYR A 311 21.25 -26.36 -12.47
CA TYR A 311 21.29 -26.70 -11.06
C TYR A 311 20.22 -27.75 -10.73
N VAL A 312 20.56 -28.72 -9.87
CA VAL A 312 19.59 -29.68 -9.29
C VAL A 312 19.69 -29.66 -7.77
N PRO A 313 18.60 -29.93 -7.03
CA PRO A 313 18.65 -30.09 -5.58
C PRO A 313 19.68 -31.15 -5.17
N ASP A 314 20.49 -30.85 -4.16
CA ASP A 314 21.48 -31.77 -3.61
C ASP A 314 20.96 -32.39 -2.30
N PRO A 315 20.59 -33.70 -2.27
CA PRO A 315 20.13 -34.37 -1.06
C PRO A 315 21.20 -34.50 0.03
N ALA A 316 22.48 -34.31 -0.29
CA ALA A 316 23.58 -34.34 0.66
C ALA A 316 23.90 -32.93 1.24
N SER A 317 23.27 -31.87 0.74
CA SER A 317 23.48 -30.53 1.27
C SER A 317 22.97 -30.41 2.71
N PRO A 318 23.72 -29.73 3.61
CA PRO A 318 23.22 -29.41 4.95
C PRO A 318 22.08 -28.38 4.92
N ASN A 319 21.88 -27.68 3.80
CA ASN A 319 20.83 -26.68 3.64
C ASN A 319 19.72 -27.20 2.74
N ALA A 320 18.46 -27.00 3.14
CA ALA A 320 17.31 -27.29 2.28
C ALA A 320 17.38 -26.49 0.96
N PRO A 321 16.98 -27.10 -0.19
CA PRO A 321 16.92 -26.43 -1.49
C PRO A 321 16.08 -25.16 -1.46
N PHE A 322 16.68 -24.04 -1.83
CA PHE A 322 16.01 -22.76 -1.91
C PHE A 322 15.03 -22.69 -3.10
N LYS A 323 13.89 -22.02 -2.93
CA LYS A 323 12.93 -21.72 -4.00
C LYS A 323 12.57 -20.23 -4.05
N LEU A 324 12.63 -19.65 -5.24
CA LEU A 324 12.01 -18.38 -5.58
C LEU A 324 10.66 -18.65 -6.27
N LEU A 325 9.57 -18.35 -5.57
CA LEU A 325 8.21 -18.47 -6.10
C LEU A 325 7.82 -17.18 -6.81
N ILE A 326 7.22 -17.30 -8.00
CA ILE A 326 6.61 -16.20 -8.74
C ILE A 326 5.10 -16.43 -8.73
N LEU A 327 4.38 -15.71 -7.88
CA LEU A 327 2.94 -15.90 -7.66
C LEU A 327 2.14 -14.80 -8.37
N GLY A 328 1.21 -15.21 -9.24
CA GLY A 328 0.23 -14.29 -9.81
C GLY A 328 -0.38 -14.78 -11.11
N GLN A 329 -1.35 -14.01 -11.63
CA GLN A 329 -1.82 -14.18 -13.00
C GLN A 329 -0.77 -13.64 -13.98
N GLN A 330 -0.60 -14.31 -15.12
CA GLN A 330 0.27 -13.82 -16.19
C GLN A 330 -0.34 -12.59 -16.87
N ASP A 331 0.48 -11.56 -17.07
CA ASP A 331 0.15 -10.47 -17.98
C ASP A 331 0.24 -10.98 -19.42
N THR A 332 -0.90 -11.33 -20.02
CA THR A 332 -1.00 -12.00 -21.34
C THR A 332 -0.43 -11.22 -22.52
N ARG A 333 0.01 -9.97 -22.28
CA ARG A 333 0.73 -9.13 -23.24
C ARG A 333 2.23 -9.44 -23.34
N TYR A 334 2.76 -10.27 -22.43
CA TYR A 334 4.18 -10.61 -22.34
C TYR A 334 4.39 -12.11 -22.11
N ASP A 335 5.49 -12.64 -22.65
CA ASP A 335 5.96 -13.98 -22.32
C ASP A 335 6.39 -14.07 -20.85
N LEU A 336 6.30 -15.27 -20.27
CA LEU A 336 6.87 -15.54 -18.95
C LEU A 336 8.40 -15.36 -18.99
N PRO A 337 9.01 -14.73 -17.98
CA PRO A 337 10.46 -14.52 -17.94
C PRO A 337 11.18 -15.87 -17.81
N ASP A 338 12.13 -16.16 -18.69
CA ASP A 338 12.82 -17.44 -18.68
C ASP A 338 13.87 -17.55 -17.54
N PRO A 339 13.73 -18.49 -16.58
CA PRO A 339 14.76 -18.73 -15.56
C PRO A 339 16.00 -19.48 -16.08
N GLY A 340 15.97 -20.04 -17.31
CA GLY A 340 17.14 -20.66 -17.93
C GLY A 340 17.75 -21.81 -17.11
N ALA A 341 18.99 -21.66 -16.65
CA ALA A 341 19.67 -22.65 -15.79
C ALA A 341 19.02 -22.80 -14.39
N LEU A 342 18.18 -21.84 -13.98
CA LEU A 342 17.55 -21.75 -12.66
C LEU A 342 16.18 -22.45 -12.57
N ARG A 343 15.74 -23.19 -13.60
CA ARG A 343 14.42 -23.88 -13.61
C ARG A 343 14.15 -24.77 -12.39
N ALA A 344 15.18 -25.28 -11.70
CA ALA A 344 14.99 -26.04 -10.46
C ALA A 344 14.72 -25.14 -9.23
N ALA A 345 15.26 -23.92 -9.23
CA ALA A 345 15.20 -22.96 -8.12
C ALA A 345 14.10 -21.90 -8.27
N VAL A 346 13.58 -21.66 -9.49
CA VAL A 346 12.48 -20.73 -9.77
C VAL A 346 11.21 -21.51 -10.10
N GLU A 347 10.09 -21.13 -9.48
CA GLU A 347 8.80 -21.81 -9.62
C GLU A 347 7.69 -20.78 -9.88
N PHE A 348 6.98 -20.92 -11.00
CA PHE A 348 5.83 -20.08 -11.32
C PHE A 348 4.57 -20.77 -10.79
N VAL A 349 3.73 -20.02 -10.07
CA VAL A 349 2.44 -20.51 -9.58
C VAL A 349 1.36 -19.52 -9.98
N HIS A 350 0.40 -20.00 -10.74
CA HIS A 350 -0.75 -19.28 -11.25
C HIS A 350 -2.03 -20.06 -10.93
N ASP A 351 -3.19 -19.50 -11.29
CA ASP A 351 -4.52 -20.13 -11.17
C ASP A 351 -4.88 -20.66 -9.76
N TYR A 352 -4.39 -19.98 -8.72
CA TYR A 352 -4.78 -20.21 -7.33
C TYR A 352 -5.97 -19.34 -6.92
N ASP A 353 -6.76 -19.84 -5.96
CA ASP A 353 -7.69 -19.02 -5.19
C ASP A 353 -7.01 -18.44 -3.92
N GLN A 354 -7.72 -17.63 -3.14
CA GLN A 354 -7.18 -16.98 -1.95
C GLN A 354 -6.80 -17.99 -0.84
N ARG A 355 -7.46 -19.15 -0.76
CA ARG A 355 -7.10 -20.22 0.19
C ARG A 355 -5.78 -20.87 -0.20
N ALA A 356 -5.61 -21.20 -1.47
CA ALA A 356 -4.38 -21.71 -2.03
C ALA A 356 -3.24 -20.69 -1.91
N LEU A 357 -3.50 -19.39 -2.11
CA LEU A 357 -2.53 -18.33 -1.83
C LEU A 357 -2.05 -18.37 -0.38
N TYR A 358 -2.96 -18.41 0.60
CA TYR A 358 -2.59 -18.48 2.02
C TYR A 358 -1.84 -19.76 2.36
N GLY A 359 -2.25 -20.92 1.81
CA GLY A 359 -1.53 -22.18 1.97
C GLY A 359 -0.10 -22.16 1.39
N ILE A 360 0.11 -21.50 0.24
CA ILE A 360 1.44 -21.28 -0.34
C ILE A 360 2.26 -20.35 0.55
N MET A 361 1.68 -19.22 0.96
CA MET A 361 2.35 -18.15 1.71
C MET A 361 2.66 -18.54 3.16
N ALA A 362 1.92 -19.48 3.77
CA ALA A 362 2.27 -20.12 5.04
C ALA A 362 3.65 -20.80 5.00
N GLY A 363 4.08 -21.28 3.81
CA GLY A 363 5.40 -21.84 3.56
C GLY A 363 6.42 -20.85 2.98
N VAL A 364 6.13 -19.55 2.88
CA VAL A 364 7.08 -18.54 2.38
C VAL A 364 7.78 -17.87 3.56
N ASP A 365 9.11 -17.82 3.53
CA ASP A 365 9.94 -17.20 4.57
C ASP A 365 10.06 -15.67 4.39
N VAL A 366 10.13 -15.20 3.15
CA VAL A 366 10.37 -13.79 2.80
C VAL A 366 9.59 -13.38 1.53
N LEU A 367 8.93 -12.22 1.57
CA LEU A 367 8.27 -11.62 0.40
C LEU A 367 9.20 -10.57 -0.23
N MET A 368 9.22 -10.53 -1.55
CA MET A 368 10.03 -9.64 -2.39
C MET A 368 9.11 -8.77 -3.25
N LEU A 369 9.48 -7.52 -3.44
CA LEU A 369 8.78 -6.60 -4.33
C LEU A 369 9.26 -6.75 -5.76
N ALA A 370 10.56 -6.97 -5.95
CA ALA A 370 11.25 -7.09 -7.23
C ALA A 370 10.86 -6.01 -8.25
N TRP A 371 10.51 -4.80 -7.81
CA TRP A 371 10.00 -3.75 -8.70
C TRP A 371 11.02 -3.40 -9.80
N ASP A 372 10.51 -3.26 -11.03
CA ASP A 372 11.22 -2.50 -12.06
C ASP A 372 10.72 -1.06 -12.04
N ARG A 373 11.64 -0.10 -12.17
CA ARG A 373 11.38 1.36 -12.23
C ARG A 373 10.27 1.84 -11.26
N ALA A 374 10.47 1.52 -9.99
CA ALA A 374 9.52 1.62 -8.86
C ALA A 374 8.80 2.96 -8.62
N TYR A 375 9.07 4.02 -9.39
CA TYR A 375 8.61 5.39 -9.13
C TYR A 375 7.12 5.47 -8.77
N ARG A 376 6.24 4.88 -9.61
CA ARG A 376 4.79 4.86 -9.35
C ARG A 376 4.44 4.25 -8.00
N TYR A 377 5.06 3.12 -7.65
CA TYR A 377 4.78 2.44 -6.38
C TYR A 377 5.33 3.18 -5.15
N LEU A 378 6.11 4.25 -5.34
CA LEU A 378 6.64 5.09 -4.27
C LEU A 378 5.94 6.45 -4.17
N ASP A 379 5.34 6.93 -5.26
CA ASP A 379 4.77 8.29 -5.37
C ASP A 379 3.25 8.35 -5.60
N SER A 380 2.63 7.37 -6.27
CA SER A 380 1.27 7.52 -6.82
C SER A 380 0.43 6.25 -6.84
N GLN A 381 0.99 5.07 -6.56
CA GLN A 381 0.30 3.78 -6.63
C GLN A 381 0.59 2.89 -5.42
N ALA A 382 -0.45 2.47 -4.70
CA ALA A 382 -0.33 1.45 -3.66
C ALA A 382 -0.13 0.06 -4.30
N SER A 383 0.83 -0.72 -3.77
CA SER A 383 1.14 -2.08 -4.25
C SER A 383 0.41 -3.15 -3.44
N SER A 384 -0.37 -4.03 -4.08
CA SER A 384 -1.03 -5.18 -3.43
C SER A 384 -0.07 -6.06 -2.62
N SER A 385 1.16 -6.28 -3.12
CA SER A 385 2.23 -7.00 -2.40
C SER A 385 2.56 -6.41 -1.01
N ALA A 386 2.38 -5.09 -0.84
CA ALA A 386 2.59 -4.40 0.43
C ALA A 386 1.45 -4.65 1.43
N PHE A 387 0.27 -5.07 0.99
CA PHE A 387 -0.82 -5.50 1.88
C PHE A 387 -0.74 -7.02 2.14
N THR A 388 -0.33 -7.83 1.15
CA THR A 388 -0.13 -9.28 1.32
C THR A 388 0.81 -9.62 2.49
N THR A 389 1.82 -8.80 2.78
CA THR A 389 2.69 -8.95 3.96
C THR A 389 1.89 -8.93 5.28
N LEU A 390 0.89 -8.04 5.41
CA LEU A 390 -0.01 -7.98 6.56
C LEU A 390 -0.95 -9.19 6.58
N GLU A 391 -1.55 -9.53 5.43
CA GLU A 391 -2.47 -10.67 5.33
C GLU A 391 -1.80 -11.99 5.76
N THR A 392 -0.59 -12.23 5.27
CA THR A 392 0.10 -13.53 5.36
C THR A 392 1.17 -13.63 6.46
N GLU A 393 1.48 -12.51 7.11
CA GLU A 393 2.56 -12.37 8.11
C GLU A 393 3.94 -12.82 7.57
N VAL A 394 4.12 -12.79 6.24
CA VAL A 394 5.40 -13.01 5.57
C VAL A 394 6.15 -11.68 5.55
N PRO A 395 7.34 -11.55 6.16
CA PRO A 395 8.08 -10.30 6.17
C PRO A 395 8.52 -9.89 4.77
N LEU A 396 8.21 -8.64 4.40
CA LEU A 396 8.57 -8.04 3.11
C LEU A 396 9.99 -7.46 3.15
N LEU A 397 10.78 -7.68 2.10
CA LEU A 397 12.00 -6.91 1.86
C LEU A 397 11.63 -5.50 1.40
N ILE A 398 11.97 -4.50 2.22
CA ILE A 398 11.72 -3.09 1.95
C ILE A 398 12.99 -2.28 2.11
N THR A 399 13.07 -1.11 1.47
CA THR A 399 14.10 -0.10 1.74
C THR A 399 13.52 0.97 2.65
N ASP A 400 14.35 1.83 3.24
CA ASP A 400 13.83 2.97 4.00
C ASP A 400 12.88 3.84 3.17
N ILE A 401 13.15 4.02 1.88
CA ILE A 401 12.26 4.79 0.97
C ILE A 401 10.86 4.16 0.94
N ILE A 402 10.77 2.82 0.86
CA ILE A 402 9.50 2.09 0.90
C ILE A 402 8.83 2.24 2.28
N ALA A 403 9.58 2.15 3.38
CA ALA A 403 9.04 2.36 4.72
C ALA A 403 8.47 3.79 4.93
N HIS A 404 9.04 4.79 4.25
CA HIS A 404 8.50 6.17 4.28
C HIS A 404 7.23 6.31 3.43
N SER A 405 7.15 5.69 2.25
CA SER A 405 5.93 5.72 1.40
C SER A 405 4.79 4.87 2.00
N TYR A 406 5.12 3.72 2.59
CA TYR A 406 4.20 2.76 3.21
C TYR A 406 4.44 2.74 4.71
N THR A 407 4.04 3.79 5.44
CA THR A 407 4.32 3.94 6.88
C THR A 407 3.66 2.87 7.78
N PHE A 408 2.77 2.05 7.22
CA PHE A 408 2.25 0.84 7.84
C PHE A 408 3.22 -0.36 7.76
N LEU A 409 4.37 -0.20 7.11
CA LEU A 409 5.49 -1.14 7.10
C LEU A 409 6.69 -0.53 7.83
N ASP A 410 7.27 -1.30 8.73
CA ASP A 410 8.46 -0.93 9.49
C ASP A 410 9.26 -2.19 9.87
N SER A 411 10.38 -2.01 10.57
CA SER A 411 11.29 -3.11 10.95
C SER A 411 10.66 -4.16 11.88
N SER A 412 9.50 -3.91 12.51
CA SER A 412 8.77 -4.89 13.33
C SER A 412 7.93 -5.88 12.51
N VAL A 413 7.68 -5.59 11.24
CA VAL A 413 6.92 -6.47 10.32
C VAL A 413 7.62 -6.72 8.99
N SER A 414 8.69 -5.98 8.68
CA SER A 414 9.42 -6.07 7.42
C SER A 414 10.93 -6.09 7.62
N ILE A 415 11.67 -6.53 6.61
CA ILE A 415 13.13 -6.54 6.57
C ILE A 415 13.58 -5.28 5.84
N VAL A 416 14.06 -4.31 6.60
CA VAL A 416 14.63 -3.07 6.05
C VAL A 416 16.05 -3.35 5.57
N ARG A 417 16.27 -3.27 4.25
CA ARG A 417 17.57 -3.43 3.58
C ARG A 417 18.10 -2.09 3.07
N PRO A 418 19.43 -1.93 2.92
CA PRO A 418 20.02 -0.83 2.18
C PRO A 418 19.46 -0.77 0.76
N ASN A 419 19.16 0.44 0.27
CA ASN A 419 18.55 0.62 -1.06
C ASN A 419 19.43 0.04 -2.19
N ALA A 420 20.76 0.12 -2.03
CA ALA A 420 21.75 -0.39 -2.99
C ALA A 420 22.02 -1.90 -2.90
N LEU A 421 21.45 -2.62 -1.92
CA LEU A 421 21.56 -4.08 -1.82
C LEU A 421 20.37 -4.74 -2.56
N PRO A 422 20.60 -5.53 -3.63
CA PRO A 422 19.54 -6.30 -4.32
C PRO A 422 18.76 -7.24 -3.39
N GLU A 423 17.51 -7.55 -3.74
CA GLU A 423 16.64 -8.38 -2.89
C GLU A 423 17.12 -9.82 -2.77
N MET A 424 17.54 -10.43 -3.88
CA MET A 424 18.17 -11.77 -3.81
C MET A 424 19.51 -11.79 -3.06
N ASP A 425 20.20 -10.66 -2.92
CA ASP A 425 21.44 -10.59 -2.12
C ASP A 425 21.16 -10.61 -0.62
N VAL A 426 20.03 -10.05 -0.17
CA VAL A 426 19.56 -10.20 1.21
C VAL A 426 19.33 -11.68 1.54
N ILE A 427 18.68 -12.42 0.63
CA ILE A 427 18.45 -13.87 0.79
C ILE A 427 19.79 -14.63 0.89
N GLY A 428 20.72 -14.39 -0.04
CA GLY A 428 22.03 -15.03 -0.02
C GLY A 428 22.84 -14.72 1.25
N LEU A 429 22.77 -13.50 1.76
CA LEU A 429 23.44 -13.11 3.01
C LEU A 429 22.80 -13.78 4.25
N PHE A 430 21.47 -13.87 4.35
CA PHE A 430 20.84 -14.61 5.44
C PHE A 430 21.15 -16.11 5.41
N ARG A 431 21.34 -16.69 4.22
CA ARG A 431 21.81 -18.09 4.10
C ARG A 431 23.28 -18.23 4.47
N LEU A 432 24.14 -17.26 4.12
CA LEU A 432 25.57 -17.25 4.43
C LEU A 432 25.89 -17.00 5.91
N PHE A 433 25.05 -16.22 6.59
CA PHE A 433 25.20 -15.88 8.01
C PHE A 433 24.00 -16.39 8.83
N PRO A 434 23.79 -17.72 8.93
CA PRO A 434 22.63 -18.32 9.60
C PRO A 434 22.53 -17.93 11.08
N ASN A 435 23.69 -17.69 11.72
CA ASN A 435 23.81 -17.38 13.14
C ASN A 435 23.98 -15.87 13.41
N ALA A 436 23.68 -14.98 12.45
CA ALA A 436 23.88 -13.53 12.63
C ALA A 436 23.12 -12.93 13.82
N THR A 437 22.01 -13.55 14.23
CA THR A 437 21.19 -13.13 15.38
C THR A 437 21.74 -13.62 16.73
N ASP A 438 22.74 -14.52 16.76
CA ASP A 438 23.37 -15.02 17.99
C ASP A 438 23.90 -13.85 18.83
N PRO A 439 23.58 -13.73 20.14
CA PRO A 439 24.11 -12.69 21.01
C PRO A 439 25.63 -12.51 20.98
N ALA A 440 26.41 -13.58 20.75
CA ALA A 440 27.87 -13.55 20.68
C ALA A 440 28.42 -12.91 19.39
N VAL A 441 27.64 -12.86 18.31
CA VAL A 441 28.05 -12.25 17.04
C VAL A 441 27.79 -10.75 17.07
N THR A 442 28.83 -9.92 17.01
CA THR A 442 28.70 -8.45 17.05
C THR A 442 28.32 -7.85 15.69
N VAL A 443 27.83 -6.60 15.69
CA VAL A 443 27.58 -5.87 14.43
C VAL A 443 28.92 -5.55 13.75
N GLU A 444 29.97 -5.32 14.51
CA GLU A 444 31.33 -5.06 14.06
C GLU A 444 31.94 -6.29 13.34
N ASP A 445 31.72 -7.50 13.87
CA ASP A 445 32.16 -8.75 13.24
C ASP A 445 31.41 -9.01 11.93
N LEU A 446 30.09 -8.82 11.91
CA LEU A 446 29.28 -8.89 10.69
C LEU A 446 29.72 -7.82 9.67
N THR A 447 30.00 -6.58 10.11
CA THR A 447 30.46 -5.49 9.23
C THR A 447 31.79 -5.86 8.57
N ARG A 448 32.73 -6.44 9.33
CA ARG A 448 34.01 -6.94 8.81
C ARG A 448 33.80 -8.07 7.80
N ALA A 449 32.94 -9.03 8.11
CA ALA A 449 32.64 -10.17 7.22
C ALA A 449 31.96 -9.72 5.91
N VAL A 450 30.99 -8.81 5.99
CA VAL A 450 30.29 -8.22 4.84
C VAL A 450 31.25 -7.44 3.94
N ALA A 451 32.18 -6.66 4.50
CA ALA A 451 33.18 -5.90 3.75
C ALA A 451 34.14 -6.79 2.93
N HIS A 452 34.33 -8.06 3.31
CA HIS A 452 35.10 -9.02 2.51
C HIS A 452 34.31 -9.63 1.34
N ILE A 453 32.96 -9.55 1.37
CA ILE A 453 32.09 -10.01 0.29
C ILE A 453 31.88 -8.88 -0.72
N TYR A 454 31.57 -7.68 -0.22
CA TYR A 454 31.33 -6.48 -1.00
C TYR A 454 32.57 -5.57 -0.96
N LEU A 455 33.55 -5.91 -1.80
CA LEU A 455 34.70 -5.04 -2.06
C LEU A 455 34.24 -3.71 -2.70
N PRO A 456 35.07 -2.64 -2.68
CA PRO A 456 34.73 -1.35 -3.28
C PRO A 456 34.18 -1.50 -4.72
N PRO A 457 33.08 -0.80 -5.07
CA PRO A 457 32.86 0.61 -4.73
C PRO A 457 31.85 0.90 -3.59
N TYR A 458 31.39 -0.11 -2.85
CA TYR A 458 30.44 0.11 -1.75
C TYR A 458 31.04 0.98 -0.63
N ARG A 459 30.21 1.88 -0.06
CA ARG A 459 30.63 2.76 1.02
C ARG A 459 30.62 2.02 2.38
N PRO A 460 31.52 2.33 3.33
CA PRO A 460 31.58 1.64 4.62
C PRO A 460 30.27 1.64 5.42
N GLU A 461 29.47 2.71 5.32
CA GLU A 461 28.18 2.85 6.00
C GLU A 461 27.21 1.73 5.57
N MET A 462 27.20 1.38 4.29
CA MET A 462 26.37 0.28 3.77
C MET A 462 26.74 -1.06 4.41
N HIS A 463 28.02 -1.32 4.72
CA HIS A 463 28.41 -2.56 5.40
C HIS A 463 27.84 -2.64 6.81
N ALA A 464 27.78 -1.51 7.53
CA ALA A 464 27.18 -1.42 8.85
C ALA A 464 25.64 -1.57 8.79
N GLU A 465 24.98 -0.99 7.78
CA GLU A 465 23.54 -1.17 7.55
C GLU A 465 23.19 -2.63 7.23
N ILE A 466 23.98 -3.32 6.37
CA ILE A 466 23.82 -4.75 6.10
C ILE A 466 24.04 -5.58 7.38
N ALA A 467 25.07 -5.26 8.16
CA ALA A 467 25.34 -5.95 9.42
C ALA A 467 24.19 -5.77 10.44
N ALA A 468 23.61 -4.57 10.53
CA ALA A 468 22.44 -4.30 11.36
C ALA A 468 21.19 -5.08 10.89
N MET A 469 20.94 -5.13 9.57
CA MET A 469 19.87 -5.94 8.98
C MET A 469 20.05 -7.44 9.29
N LEU A 470 21.27 -7.96 9.15
CA LEU A 470 21.60 -9.35 9.47
C LEU A 470 21.42 -9.64 10.97
N LYS A 471 21.87 -8.73 11.84
CA LYS A 471 21.74 -8.85 13.30
C LYS A 471 20.29 -8.80 13.77
N ALA A 472 19.43 -8.02 13.10
CA ALA A 472 17.98 -7.98 13.34
C ALA A 472 17.26 -9.26 12.86
N GLY A 473 17.88 -10.01 11.94
CA GLY A 473 17.34 -11.25 11.40
C GLY A 473 16.19 -11.05 10.40
N TRP A 474 15.79 -12.13 9.75
CA TRP A 474 14.71 -12.13 8.75
C TRP A 474 13.32 -12.40 9.36
N ARG A 475 13.25 -13.07 10.51
CA ARG A 475 11.98 -13.47 11.16
C ARG A 475 11.34 -12.31 11.92
N ARG A 476 10.01 -12.29 11.97
CA ARG A 476 9.24 -11.30 12.76
C ARG A 476 8.32 -12.03 13.76
N PRO A 477 8.44 -11.79 15.08
CA PRO A 477 7.59 -12.43 16.08
C PRO A 477 6.11 -12.14 15.87
N ARG A 478 5.23 -13.14 16.06
CA ARG A 478 3.76 -13.00 15.96
C ARG A 478 3.19 -11.87 16.82
N ALA A 479 3.82 -11.57 17.96
CA ALA A 479 3.44 -10.45 18.81
C ALA A 479 3.58 -9.07 18.12
N GLN A 480 4.57 -8.90 17.24
CA GLN A 480 4.76 -7.66 16.48
C GLN A 480 3.69 -7.53 15.39
N TRP A 481 3.40 -8.61 14.65
CA TRP A 481 2.29 -8.67 13.70
C TRP A 481 0.93 -8.34 14.32
N ARG A 482 0.57 -9.02 15.42
CA ARG A 482 -0.68 -8.78 16.16
C ARG A 482 -0.80 -7.33 16.65
N LYS A 483 0.29 -6.77 17.19
CA LYS A 483 0.33 -5.35 17.59
C LYS A 483 0.09 -4.43 16.40
N LYS A 484 0.83 -4.60 15.30
CA LYS A 484 0.74 -3.75 14.11
C LYS A 484 -0.65 -3.80 13.48
N LYS A 485 -1.23 -5.00 13.33
CA LYS A 485 -2.61 -5.20 12.84
C LYS A 485 -3.62 -4.45 13.72
N ALA A 486 -3.57 -4.60 15.04
CA ALA A 486 -4.50 -3.93 15.96
C ALA A 486 -4.34 -2.39 15.98
N GLU A 487 -3.14 -1.86 15.73
CA GLU A 487 -2.89 -0.43 15.54
C GLU A 487 -3.52 0.09 14.24
N LEU A 488 -3.33 -0.63 13.13
CA LEU A 488 -3.91 -0.28 11.83
C LEU A 488 -5.44 -0.42 11.81
N GLU A 489 -5.98 -1.45 12.46
CA GLU A 489 -7.42 -1.69 12.57
C GLU A 489 -8.10 -0.53 13.30
N ARG A 490 -7.53 -0.10 14.43
CA ARG A 490 -8.00 1.08 15.16
C ARG A 490 -7.94 2.33 14.29
N ALA A 491 -6.82 2.59 13.63
CA ALA A 491 -6.67 3.76 12.75
C ALA A 491 -7.70 3.76 11.60
N ASN A 492 -7.94 2.61 10.98
CA ASN A 492 -8.96 2.45 9.94
C ASN A 492 -10.38 2.71 10.48
N LEU A 493 -10.73 2.14 11.63
CA LEU A 493 -12.02 2.35 12.28
C LEU A 493 -12.22 3.82 12.69
N ASP A 494 -11.17 4.49 13.17
CA ASP A 494 -11.20 5.91 13.52
C ASP A 494 -11.42 6.78 12.27
N VAL A 495 -10.75 6.48 11.14
CA VAL A 495 -10.97 7.13 9.84
C VAL A 495 -12.39 6.91 9.31
N LEU A 496 -12.93 5.71 9.43
CA LEU A 496 -14.31 5.42 8.99
C LEU A 496 -15.36 6.10 9.88
N ARG A 497 -15.16 6.15 11.21
CA ARG A 497 -16.04 6.91 12.12
C ARG A 497 -16.00 8.42 11.83
N ASP A 498 -14.81 8.98 11.62
CA ASP A 498 -14.65 10.39 11.24
C ASP A 498 -15.34 10.69 9.89
N LEU A 499 -15.16 9.81 8.89
CA LEU A 499 -15.80 9.94 7.59
C LEU A 499 -17.34 9.88 7.67
N LEU A 500 -17.92 9.03 8.52
CA LEU A 500 -19.37 8.93 8.69
C LEU A 500 -19.93 10.09 9.54
N SER A 501 -19.21 10.50 10.58
CA SER A 501 -19.62 11.57 11.50
C SER A 501 -19.42 12.99 10.94
N SER A 502 -18.55 13.15 9.94
CA SER A 502 -18.29 14.43 9.29
C SER A 502 -19.59 15.05 8.74
N PRO A 503 -19.89 16.33 9.01
CA PRO A 503 -21.01 17.01 8.36
C PRO A 503 -20.80 17.08 6.84
N ILE A 504 -21.89 17.10 6.08
CA ILE A 504 -21.86 17.52 4.67
C ILE A 504 -21.96 19.05 4.70
N ASN A 505 -20.80 19.72 4.62
CA ASN A 505 -20.72 21.17 4.57
C ASN A 505 -21.25 21.66 3.22
N GLN A 506 -22.56 21.85 3.12
CA GLN A 506 -23.19 22.47 1.96
C GLN A 506 -22.68 23.92 1.88
N TRP A 507 -21.99 24.23 0.79
CA TRP A 507 -21.64 25.62 0.49
C TRP A 507 -22.94 26.35 0.15
N ASP A 508 -23.28 27.37 0.92
CA ASP A 508 -24.52 28.14 0.71
C ASP A 508 -24.37 28.99 -0.57
N PRO A 509 -25.08 28.68 -1.67
CA PRO A 509 -24.96 29.46 -2.91
C PRO A 509 -25.53 30.87 -2.77
N ASP A 510 -26.38 31.12 -1.75
CA ASP A 510 -26.88 32.46 -1.42
C ASP A 510 -25.88 33.26 -0.58
N TRP A 511 -24.71 32.70 -0.24
CA TRP A 511 -23.54 33.46 0.25
C TRP A 511 -22.92 34.30 -0.88
N GLN A 512 -23.68 35.30 -1.34
CA GLN A 512 -23.13 36.45 -2.06
C GLN A 512 -22.24 37.23 -1.10
N GLY A 513 -20.98 36.77 -0.97
CA GLY A 513 -19.96 37.39 -0.12
C GLY A 513 -19.98 38.90 -0.28
N GLY A 514 -20.27 39.60 0.82
CA GLY A 514 -20.66 40.99 0.80
C GLY A 514 -19.63 41.87 0.09
N ARG A 515 -20.00 42.39 -1.08
CA ARG A 515 -19.31 43.51 -1.72
C ARG A 515 -19.66 44.81 -0.98
N GLY A 516 -19.08 44.95 0.21
CA GLY A 516 -19.02 46.19 1.00
C GLY A 516 -17.72 46.93 0.74
#